data_AF-A0A3C1VCV6-F1
#
_entry.id   AF-A0A3C1VCV6-F1
#
_cell.length_a   1.000
_cell.length_b   1.000
_cell.length_c   1.000
_cell.angle_alpha   90.00
_cell.angle_beta   90.00
_cell.angle_gamma   90.00
#
_symmetry.space_group_name_H-M   'P 1'
#
loop_
_entity.id
_entity.type
_entity.pdbx_description
1 polymer ?
#
loop_
_entity_poly.entity_id
_entity_poly.type
_entity_poly.pdbx_seq_one_letter_code
_entity_poly.pdbx_strand_id
1 'polypeptide(L)' 'MPITLNQIVEETSEMPGEVVAELIDRIMVARHGGMEPSVTESWKAETDRRIAEIESGKVKGVTPEENAARIQ' A
#
# COMPACT_ATOMS: atom_id res chain seq x y z
N MET A 1 -18.03 26.08 -10.36
CA MET A 1 -16.57 26.25 -10.59
C MET A 1 -15.92 24.89 -10.39
N PRO A 2 -14.95 24.47 -11.24
CA PRO A 2 -14.23 23.23 -10.99
C PRO A 2 -13.40 23.39 -9.72
N ILE A 3 -13.39 22.35 -8.87
CA ILE A 3 -12.46 22.27 -7.74
C ILE A 3 -11.03 22.19 -8.29
N THR A 4 -10.11 22.95 -7.71
CA THR A 4 -8.70 22.94 -8.13
C THR A 4 -7.92 21.87 -7.37
N LEU A 5 -6.81 21.40 -7.93
CA LEU A 5 -5.92 20.46 -7.24
C LEU A 5 -5.44 21.02 -5.90
N ASN A 6 -5.12 22.31 -5.84
CA ASN A 6 -4.68 22.96 -4.60
C ASN A 6 -5.76 22.92 -3.53
N GLN A 7 -7.03 23.15 -3.90
CA GLN A 7 -8.15 23.04 -2.96
C GLN A 7 -8.32 21.61 -2.44
N ILE A 8 -8.16 20.60 -3.29
CA ILE A 8 -8.21 19.19 -2.84
C ILE A 8 -7.11 18.91 -1.81
N VAL A 9 -5.87 19.37 -2.09
CA VAL A 9 -4.74 19.18 -1.18
C VAL A 9 -4.98 19.90 0.15
N GLU A 10 -5.42 21.16 0.11
CA GLU A 10 -5.68 21.97 1.30
C GLU A 10 -6.83 21.41 2.15
N GLU A 11 -7.92 20.99 1.54
CA GLU A 11 -9.05 20.40 2.27
C GLU A 11 -8.69 19.07 2.92
N THR A 12 -7.81 18.28 2.30
CA THR A 12 -7.43 16.95 2.79
C THR A 12 -6.24 16.98 3.75
N SER A 13 -5.41 18.03 3.75
CA SER A 13 -4.23 18.12 4.63
C SER A 13 -4.58 18.20 6.12
N GLU A 14 -5.75 18.76 6.44
CA GLU A 14 -6.24 18.90 7.83
C GLU A 14 -7.06 17.69 8.31
N MET A 15 -7.32 16.72 7.44
CA MET A 15 -8.10 15.52 7.80
C MET A 15 -7.25 14.51 8.59
N PRO A 16 -7.88 13.63 9.40
CA PRO A 16 -7.17 12.50 10.00
C PRO A 16 -6.48 11.64 8.92
N GLY A 17 -5.25 11.20 9.18
CA GLY A 17 -4.46 10.47 8.19
C GLY A 17 -5.13 9.20 7.65
N GLU A 18 -5.92 8.51 8.49
CA GLU A 18 -6.73 7.35 8.08
C GLU A 18 -7.82 7.71 7.05
N VAL A 19 -8.43 8.89 7.19
CA VAL A 19 -9.45 9.39 6.26
C VAL A 19 -8.82 9.75 4.92
N VAL A 20 -7.64 10.37 4.95
CA VAL A 20 -6.88 10.70 3.74
C VAL A 20 -6.45 9.42 3.01
N ALA A 21 -5.98 8.41 3.74
CA ALA A 21 -5.62 7.12 3.16
C ALA A 21 -6.82 6.46 2.45
N GLU A 22 -7.98 6.41 3.11
CA GLU A 22 -9.19 5.86 2.51
C GLU A 22 -9.66 6.67 1.29
N LEU A 23 -9.54 8.00 1.33
CA LEU A 23 -9.84 8.85 0.19
C LEU A 23 -8.96 8.52 -1.02
N ILE A 24 -7.65 8.38 -0.80
CA ILE A 24 -6.70 8.01 -1.86
C ILE A 24 -7.07 6.66 -2.45
N ASP A 25 -7.35 5.66 -1.61
CA ASP A 25 -7.76 4.33 -2.07
C ASP A 25 -9.00 4.39 -2.96
N ARG A 26 -10.04 5.14 -2.55
CA ARG A 26 -11.27 5.32 -3.33
C ARG A 26 -11.00 6.01 -4.68
N ILE A 27 -10.13 7.03 -4.70
CA ILE A 27 -9.74 7.71 -5.95
C ILE A 27 -9.02 6.74 -6.88
N MET A 28 -8.06 5.97 -6.35
CA MET A 28 -7.30 5.00 -7.13
C MET A 28 -8.23 3.94 -7.72
N VAL A 29 -9.14 3.38 -6.92
CA VAL A 29 -10.13 2.40 -7.39
C VAL A 29 -11.04 2.98 -8.47
N ALA A 30 -11.55 4.19 -8.29
CA ALA A 30 -12.43 4.81 -9.27
C ALA A 30 -11.73 5.11 -10.60
N ARG A 31 -10.42 5.42 -10.58
CA ARG A 31 -9.64 5.82 -11.76
C ARG A 31 -8.99 4.65 -12.49
N HIS A 32 -8.54 3.65 -11.75
CA HIS A 32 -7.73 2.55 -12.26
C HIS A 32 -8.40 1.19 -12.12
N GLY A 33 -9.58 1.13 -11.49
CA GLY A 33 -10.18 -0.11 -11.02
C GLY A 33 -9.55 -0.57 -9.71
N GLY A 34 -10.14 -1.61 -9.12
CA GLY A 34 -9.48 -2.36 -8.05
C GLY A 34 -8.24 -3.09 -8.55
N MET A 35 -7.49 -3.71 -7.65
CA MET A 35 -6.41 -4.60 -8.06
C MET A 35 -6.98 -5.73 -8.93
N GLU A 36 -6.38 -5.92 -10.11
CA GLU A 36 -6.75 -7.02 -11.01
C GLU A 36 -6.65 -8.36 -10.25
N PRO A 37 -7.67 -9.24 -10.33
CA PRO A 37 -7.69 -10.47 -9.54
C PRO A 37 -6.44 -11.34 -9.73
N SER A 38 -5.90 -11.40 -10.95
CA SER A 38 -4.67 -12.13 -11.27
C SER A 38 -3.42 -11.55 -10.58
N VAL A 39 -3.39 -10.23 -10.38
CA VAL A 39 -2.32 -9.54 -9.65
C VAL A 39 -2.45 -9.84 -8.16
N THR A 40 -3.67 -9.82 -7.62
CA THR A 40 -3.92 -10.21 -6.21
C THR A 40 -3.53 -11.67 -5.95
N GLU A 41 -3.90 -12.59 -6.84
CA GLU A 41 -3.54 -14.01 -6.74
C GLU A 41 -2.02 -14.21 -6.81
N SER A 42 -1.35 -13.50 -7.73
CA SER A 42 0.11 -13.56 -7.88
C SER A 42 0.84 -13.02 -6.65
N TRP A 43 0.36 -11.91 -6.08
CA TRP A 43 0.88 -11.38 -4.82
C TRP A 43 0.69 -12.36 -3.66
N LYS A 44 -0.50 -12.96 -3.52
CA LYS A 44 -0.76 -13.96 -2.50
C LYS A 44 0.19 -15.15 -2.63
N ALA A 45 0.34 -15.69 -3.84
CA ALA A 45 1.26 -16.80 -4.11
C ALA A 45 2.71 -16.46 -3.76
N GLU A 46 3.16 -15.24 -4.09
CA GLU A 46 4.51 -14.77 -3.74
C GLU A 46 4.68 -14.59 -2.23
N THR A 47 3.70 -14.01 -1.54
CA THR A 47 3.71 -13.86 -0.07
C THR A 47 3.79 -15.21 0.61
N ASP A 48 2.92 -16.16 0.24
CA ASP A 48 2.91 -17.52 0.80
C ASP A 48 4.27 -18.22 0.57
N ARG A 49 4.83 -18.09 -0.64
CA ARG A 49 6.15 -18.62 -0.97
C ARG A 49 7.24 -18.02 -0.08
N ARG A 50 7.25 -16.69 0.09
CA ARG A 50 8.27 -15.99 0.90
C ARG A 50 8.19 -16.37 2.39
N ILE A 51 6.98 -16.50 2.92
CA ILE A 51 6.78 -16.98 4.30
C ILE A 51 7.38 -18.38 4.45
N ALA A 52 7.05 -19.31 3.56
CA ALA A 52 7.60 -20.67 3.62
C ALA A 52 9.14 -20.71 3.49
N GLU A 53 9.73 -19.84 2.66
CA GLU A 53 11.20 -19.72 2.54
C GLU A 53 11.84 -19.19 3.83
N ILE A 54 11.16 -18.28 4.55
CA ILE A 54 11.64 -17.76 5.83
C ILE A 54 11.51 -18.83 6.92
N GLU A 55 10.35 -19.48 7.04
CA GLU A 55 10.06 -20.49 8.06
C GLU A 55 10.93 -21.74 7.90
N SER A 56 11.24 -22.14 6.67
CA SER A 56 12.18 -23.24 6.38
C SER A 56 13.64 -22.87 6.60
N GLY A 57 13.95 -21.60 6.89
CA GLY A 57 15.32 -21.09 7.03
C GLY A 57 16.08 -20.93 5.72
N LYS A 58 15.43 -21.12 4.56
CA LYS A 58 16.03 -20.92 3.23
C LYS A 58 16.37 -19.45 2.98
N VAL A 59 15.59 -18.53 3.53
CA VAL A 59 15.80 -17.08 3.44
C VAL A 59 15.77 -16.48 4.84
N LYS A 60 16.67 -15.52 5.12
CA LYS A 60 16.66 -14.78 6.38
C LYS A 60 15.60 -13.68 6.33
N GLY A 61 14.58 -13.79 7.17
CA GLY A 61 13.67 -12.67 7.48
C GLY A 61 14.41 -11.53 8.19
N VAL A 62 13.93 -10.30 8.02
CA VAL A 62 14.44 -9.11 8.73
C VAL A 62 13.39 -8.59 9.69
N THR A 63 13.82 -8.01 10.80
CA THR A 63 12.87 -7.42 11.76
C THR A 63 12.29 -6.11 11.22
N PRO A 64 11.16 -5.63 11.78
CA PRO A 64 10.62 -4.31 11.44
C PRO A 64 11.64 -3.17 11.62
N GLU A 65 12.47 -3.23 12.66
CA GLU A 65 13.50 -2.23 12.95
C GLU A 65 14.63 -2.26 11.93
N GLU A 66 15.11 -3.46 11.57
CA GLU A 66 16.10 -3.65 10.50
C GLU A 66 15.58 -3.15 9.14
N ASN A 67 14.29 -3.36 8.86
CA ASN A 67 13.65 -2.89 7.64
C ASN A 67 13.50 -1.36 7.63
N ALA A 68 13.04 -0.76 8.73
CA ALA A 68 12.90 0.68 8.87
C ALA A 68 14.24 1.41 8.64
N ALA A 69 15.35 0.86 9.15
CA ALA A 69 16.69 1.43 8.94
C ALA A 69 17.14 1.48 7.46
N ARG A 70 16.53 0.69 6.57
CA ARG A 70 16.85 0.64 5.13
C ARG A 70 16.04 1.64 4.30
N ILE A 71 14.91 2.12 4.83
CA ILE A 71 14.04 3.06 4.16
C ILE A 71 14.45 4.46 4.66
N GLN A 72 15.36 5.11 3.92
CA GLN A 72 15.74 6.52 4.10
C GLN A 72 15.05 7.38 3.03
#